data_AF-A0A414Y898-F1
#
_entry.id   AF-A0A414Y898-F1
#
_cell.length_a   1.000
_cell.length_b   1.000
_cell.length_c   1.000
_cell.angle_alpha   90.00
_cell.angle_beta   90.00
_cell.angle_gamma   90.00
#
_symmetry.space_group_name_H-M   'P 1'
#
loop_
_entity.id
_entity.type
_entity.pdbx_description
1 polymer ?
#
loop_
_entity_poly.entity_id
_entity_poly.type
_entity_poly.pdbx_seq_one_letter_code
_entity_poly.pdbx_strand_id
1 'polypeptide(L)'
;MNIYHTEPRFDCEKFAPCGRISLHKCRKYKGRLDECRVCTLVHRKAKTVAGTEAGRKVCPHCGRSLPLHRFYNRTVRCGDKEYRCLTSWCKMCMSEVAAERNRNN
;
A
#
# COMPACT_ATOMS: atom_id res chain seq x y z
N MET A 1 31.68 30.41 2.42
CA MET A 1 32.25 29.17 1.84
C MET A 1 31.29 28.01 2.07
N ASN A 2 30.67 27.48 1.01
CA ASN A 2 29.88 26.25 1.12
C ASN A 2 30.84 25.06 1.15
N ILE A 3 31.03 24.47 2.32
CA ILE A 3 31.82 23.26 2.50
C ILE A 3 31.02 22.10 1.91
N TYR A 4 31.44 21.66 0.71
CA TYR A 4 30.92 20.44 0.11
C TYR A 4 31.48 19.26 0.89
N HIS A 5 30.72 18.76 1.88
CA HIS A 5 31.02 17.46 2.48
C HIS A 5 30.89 16.38 1.39
N THR A 6 32.03 15.86 0.97
CA THR A 6 32.18 14.69 0.10
C THR A 6 31.86 13.42 0.88
N GLU A 7 32.15 13.39 2.18
CA GLU A 7 31.90 12.24 3.03
C GLU A 7 30.43 12.17 3.47
N PRO A 8 29.78 11.00 3.28
CA PRO A 8 28.47 10.75 3.86
C PRO A 8 28.54 10.89 5.39
N ARG A 9 27.61 11.63 6.00
CA ARG A 9 27.47 11.61 7.46
C ARG A 9 27.27 10.17 7.92
N PHE A 10 28.01 9.76 8.94
CA PHE A 10 27.98 8.40 9.49
C PHE A 10 26.56 7.95 9.88
N ASP A 11 25.72 8.89 10.33
CA ASP A 11 24.32 8.65 10.73
C ASP A 11 23.34 8.51 9.54
N CYS A 12 23.82 8.48 8.30
CA CYS A 12 22.94 8.43 7.13
C CYS A 12 22.49 7.00 6.82
N GLU A 13 21.40 6.52 7.42
CA GLU A 13 20.87 5.17 7.16
C GLU A 13 20.35 4.94 5.72
N LYS A 14 20.29 5.97 4.87
CA LYS A 14 19.64 5.94 3.55
C LYS A 14 20.62 6.23 2.40
N PHE A 15 21.51 5.29 2.18
CA PHE A 15 22.40 5.28 1.01
C PHE A 15 21.65 4.90 -0.28
N ALA A 16 22.17 5.34 -1.42
CA ALA A 16 21.80 4.77 -2.70
C ALA A 16 22.23 3.28 -2.75
N PRO A 17 21.64 2.43 -3.61
CA PRO A 17 21.95 0.99 -3.64
C PRO A 17 23.42 0.65 -3.87
N CYS A 18 24.16 1.58 -4.46
CA CYS A 18 25.62 1.51 -4.66
C CYS A 18 26.45 1.76 -3.39
N GLY A 19 25.83 2.15 -2.25
CA GLY A 19 26.49 2.28 -0.94
C GLY A 19 27.44 3.46 -0.76
N ARG A 20 27.78 4.21 -1.82
CA ARG A 20 28.83 5.25 -1.77
C ARG A 20 28.35 6.64 -1.37
N ILE A 21 27.09 6.98 -1.68
CA ILE A 21 26.53 8.32 -1.48
C ILE A 21 25.07 8.24 -1.04
N SER A 22 24.57 9.30 -0.41
CA SER A 22 23.18 9.36 0.04
C SER A 22 22.19 9.32 -1.12
N LEU A 23 21.06 8.64 -0.90
CA LEU A 23 19.99 8.51 -1.90
C LEU A 23 19.50 9.87 -2.41
N HIS A 24 19.42 10.86 -1.52
CA HIS A 24 18.99 12.22 -1.85
C HIS A 24 19.97 12.93 -2.79
N LYS A 25 21.28 12.87 -2.51
CA LYS A 25 22.32 13.49 -3.34
C LYS A 25 22.32 12.86 -4.73
N CYS A 26 22.15 11.54 -4.80
CA CYS A 26 22.11 10.86 -6.09
C CYS A 26 20.87 11.16 -6.94
N ARG A 27 19.71 11.38 -6.29
CA ARG A 27 18.50 11.88 -6.97
C ARG A 27 18.67 13.30 -7.50
N LYS A 28 19.35 14.18 -6.75
CA LYS A 28 19.51 15.60 -7.08
C LYS A 28 20.52 15.86 -8.22
N TYR A 29 21.60 15.08 -8.30
CA TYR A 29 22.73 15.34 -9.20
C TYR A 29 22.96 14.24 -10.25
N LYS A 30 21.90 13.51 -10.63
CA LYS A 30 21.94 12.39 -11.58
C LYS A 30 22.70 12.77 -12.86
N GLY A 31 23.67 11.96 -13.27
CA GLY A 31 24.43 12.12 -14.51
C GLY A 31 25.55 13.16 -14.48
N ARG A 32 25.68 13.94 -13.40
CA ARG A 32 26.81 14.86 -13.18
C ARG A 32 27.91 14.29 -12.28
N LEU A 33 27.57 13.27 -11.49
CA LEU A 33 28.51 12.54 -10.65
C LEU A 33 28.69 11.13 -11.23
N ASP A 34 29.92 10.76 -11.58
CA ASP A 34 30.25 9.42 -12.07
C ASP A 34 29.90 8.33 -11.05
N GLU A 35 29.97 8.64 -9.76
CA GLU A 35 29.58 7.75 -8.66
C GLU A 35 28.10 7.32 -8.71
N CYS A 36 27.22 8.18 -9.26
CA CYS A 36 25.81 7.89 -9.44
C CYS A 36 25.49 7.06 -10.68
N ARG A 37 26.43 6.96 -11.61
CA ARG A 37 26.20 6.35 -12.93
C ARG A 37 26.01 4.84 -12.82
N VAL A 38 26.63 4.23 -11.81
CA VAL A 38 26.55 2.79 -11.50
C VAL A 38 25.35 2.46 -10.60
N CYS A 39 24.68 3.45 -10.01
CA CYS A 39 23.59 3.20 -9.06
C CYS A 39 22.27 2.90 -9.79
N THR A 40 21.68 1.73 -9.54
CA THR A 40 20.34 1.39 -10.01
C THR A 40 19.29 2.26 -9.31
N LEU A 41 18.40 2.89 -10.08
CA LEU A 41 17.43 3.82 -9.54
C LEU A 41 16.25 3.06 -8.92
N VAL A 42 16.17 3.05 -7.58
CA VAL A 42 14.94 2.66 -6.90
C VAL A 42 13.93 3.80 -7.10
N HIS A 43 13.19 3.73 -8.21
CA HIS A 43 11.91 4.42 -8.32
C HIS A 43 11.11 4.05 -7.08
N ARG A 44 10.42 5.04 -6.48
CA ARG A 44 9.61 4.88 -5.25
C ARG A 44 9.06 3.47 -5.19
N LYS A 45 9.34 2.72 -4.11
CA LYS A 45 8.68 1.44 -3.83
C LYS A 45 7.21 1.69 -4.13
N ALA A 46 6.68 1.04 -5.18
CA ALA A 46 5.27 1.19 -5.52
C ALA A 46 4.53 1.01 -4.21
N LYS A 47 3.64 1.95 -3.85
CA LYS A 47 2.74 1.69 -2.73
C LYS A 47 2.14 0.33 -3.08
N THR A 48 2.43 -0.68 -2.27
CA THR A 48 1.66 -1.91 -2.25
C THR A 48 0.26 -1.44 -1.88
N VAL A 49 -0.52 -1.05 -2.89
CA VAL A 49 -1.96 -1.00 -2.81
C VAL A 49 -2.31 -2.46 -2.60
N ALA A 50 -2.39 -2.85 -1.34
CA ALA A 50 -2.74 -4.19 -0.95
C ALA A 50 -4.11 -4.49 -1.59
N GLY A 51 -4.07 -5.26 -2.67
CA GLY A 51 -5.13 -6.19 -3.05
C GLY A 51 -6.51 -5.61 -3.33
N THR A 52 -6.61 -4.42 -3.93
CA THR A 52 -7.84 -4.08 -4.67
C THR A 52 -7.43 -3.59 -6.05
N GLU A 53 -7.55 -4.46 -7.05
CA GLU A 53 -7.79 -3.97 -8.42
C GLU A 53 -8.90 -2.93 -8.29
N ALA A 54 -8.64 -1.69 -8.69
CA ALA A 54 -9.46 -0.53 -8.36
C ALA A 54 -10.97 -0.84 -8.37
N GLY A 55 -11.57 -0.99 -7.19
CA GLY A 55 -13.01 -1.25 -7.05
C GLY A 55 -13.47 -2.72 -6.95
N ARG A 56 -12.58 -3.70 -6.73
CA ARG A 56 -12.97 -5.11 -6.46
C ARG A 56 -12.49 -5.59 -5.10
N LYS A 57 -13.26 -6.45 -4.44
CA LYS A 57 -12.99 -7.10 -3.15
C LYS A 57 -13.33 -8.58 -3.24
N VAL A 58 -12.49 -9.43 -2.66
CA VAL A 58 -12.75 -10.88 -2.56
C VAL A 58 -13.67 -11.15 -1.38
N CYS A 59 -14.75 -11.89 -1.63
CA CYS A 59 -15.60 -12.39 -0.55
C CYS A 59 -14.95 -13.64 0.07
N PRO A 60 -14.72 -13.69 1.39
CA PRO A 60 -14.11 -14.86 2.03
C PRO A 60 -15.07 -16.06 2.09
N HIS A 61 -16.38 -15.86 1.96
CA HIS A 61 -17.37 -16.94 2.00
C HIS A 61 -17.44 -17.72 0.68
N CYS A 62 -17.45 -17.02 -0.47
CA CYS A 62 -17.57 -17.66 -1.79
C CYS A 62 -16.31 -17.59 -2.64
N GLY A 63 -15.23 -16.96 -2.16
CA GLY A 63 -13.96 -16.82 -2.88
C GLY A 63 -13.98 -15.90 -4.11
N ARG A 64 -15.14 -15.36 -4.50
CA ARG A 64 -15.28 -14.55 -5.72
C ARG A 64 -14.71 -13.14 -5.54
N SER A 65 -13.98 -12.66 -6.56
CA SER A 65 -13.63 -11.23 -6.67
C SER A 65 -14.83 -10.45 -7.21
N LEU A 66 -15.42 -9.59 -6.39
CA LEU A 66 -16.66 -8.88 -6.69
C LEU A 66 -16.46 -7.37 -6.61
N PRO A 67 -17.20 -6.57 -7.39
CA PRO A 67 -17.19 -5.12 -7.26
C PRO A 67 -17.61 -4.65 -5.85
N LEU A 68 -17.08 -3.52 -5.38
CA LEU A 68 -17.36 -3.00 -4.02
C LEU A 68 -18.85 -2.79 -3.73
N HIS A 69 -19.67 -2.40 -4.73
CA HIS A 69 -21.12 -2.20 -4.56
C HIS A 69 -21.90 -3.49 -4.19
N ARG A 70 -21.28 -4.67 -4.36
CA ARG A 70 -21.83 -5.97 -3.96
C ARG A 70 -21.60 -6.29 -2.48
N PHE A 71 -21.01 -5.36 -1.72
CA PHE A 71 -20.86 -5.43 -0.27
C PHE A 71 -21.69 -4.30 0.37
N TYR A 72 -22.17 -4.48 1.61
CA TYR A 72 -22.83 -3.39 2.32
C TYR A 72 -21.79 -2.46 2.93
N ASN A 73 -22.12 -1.17 3.03
CA ASN A 73 -21.35 -0.24 3.83
C ASN A 73 -21.54 -0.60 5.30
N ARG A 74 -20.44 -0.58 6.05
CA ARG A 74 -20.40 -0.83 7.48
C ARG A 74 -19.56 0.23 8.16
N THR A 75 -20.14 0.87 9.14
CA THR A 75 -19.42 1.79 10.01
C THR A 75 -18.88 1.00 11.21
N VAL A 76 -17.59 1.10 11.46
CA VAL A 76 -16.90 0.48 12.60
C VAL A 76 -16.34 1.60 13.47
N ARG A 77 -16.69 1.62 14.75
CA ARG A 77 -16.12 2.55 15.72
C ARG A 77 -15.02 1.84 16.49
N CYS A 78 -13.83 2.44 16.53
CA CYS A 78 -12.70 1.94 17.29
C CYS A 78 -12.14 3.09 18.13
N GLY A 79 -12.42 3.07 19.43
CA GLY A 79 -12.24 4.24 20.31
C GLY A 79 -13.09 5.42 19.82
N ASP A 80 -12.46 6.59 19.72
CA ASP A 80 -13.11 7.84 19.26
C ASP A 80 -13.14 7.98 17.74
N LYS A 81 -12.63 7.00 16.99
CA LYS A 81 -12.55 7.07 15.53
C LYS A 81 -13.65 6.23 14.88
N GLU A 82 -14.28 6.84 13.88
CA GLU A 82 -15.26 6.18 13.02
C GLU A 82 -14.62 5.81 11.68
N TYR A 83 -14.73 4.54 11.31
CA TYR A 83 -14.22 3.99 10.07
C TYR A 83 -15.38 3.52 9.19
N ARG A 84 -15.45 4.05 7.98
CA ARG A 84 -16.38 3.56 6.95
C ARG A 84 -15.69 2.46 6.16
N CYS A 85 -16.15 1.23 6.33
CA CYS A 85 -15.63 0.04 5.68
C CYS A 85 -16.75 -0.67 4.91
N LEU A 86 -16.39 -1.73 4.18
CA LEU A 86 -17.35 -2.64 3.57
C LEU A 86 -17.44 -3.93 4.38
N THR A 87 -18.62 -4.55 4.42
CA THR A 87 -18.83 -5.86 5.04
C THR A 87 -17.86 -6.91 4.50
N SER A 88 -17.47 -7.88 5.33
CA SER A 88 -16.60 -8.98 4.92
C SER A 88 -17.26 -9.81 3.81
N TRP A 89 -18.54 -10.14 3.96
CA TRP A 89 -19.29 -10.99 3.04
C TRP A 89 -20.04 -10.17 1.98
N CYS A 90 -20.24 -10.77 0.81
CA CYS A 90 -21.03 -10.16 -0.25
C CYS A 90 -22.53 -10.27 0.07
N LYS A 91 -23.33 -9.38 -0.54
CA LYS A 91 -24.78 -9.33 -0.35
C LYS A 91 -25.45 -10.68 -0.63
N MET A 92 -24.98 -11.42 -1.65
CA MET A 92 -25.54 -12.72 -2.02
C MET A 92 -25.37 -13.76 -0.91
N CYS A 93 -24.15 -13.95 -0.39
CA CYS A 93 -23.90 -14.91 0.69
C CYS A 93 -24.64 -14.54 1.98
N MET A 94 -24.76 -13.23 2.29
CA MET A 94 -25.60 -12.81 3.42
C MET A 94 -27.08 -13.10 3.20
N SER A 95 -27.60 -12.93 1.98
CA SER A 95 -28.98 -13.28 1.64
C SER A 95 -29.24 -14.79 1.71
N GLU A 96 -28.30 -15.62 1.27
CA GLU A 96 -28.39 -17.09 1.35
C GLU A 96 -28.51 -17.54 2.81
N VAL A 97 -27.62 -17.06 3.69
CA VAL A 97 -27.67 -17.38 5.12
C VAL A 97 -28.94 -16.85 5.79
N ALA A 98 -29.43 -15.68 5.39
CA ALA A 98 -30.72 -15.18 5.87
C ALA A 98 -31.89 -16.07 5.42
N ALA A 99 -31.89 -16.53 4.17
CA ALA A 99 -32.90 -17.44 3.65
C ALA A 99 -32.87 -18.81 4.33
N GLU A 100 -31.69 -19.34 4.64
CA GLU A 100 -31.53 -20.57 5.43
C GLU A 100 -32.10 -20.43 6.84
N ARG A 101 -31.81 -19.31 7.53
CA ARG A 101 -32.37 -19.05 8.86
C ARG A 101 -33.89 -18.98 8.84
N ASN A 102 -34.47 -18.34 7.82
CA ASN A 102 -35.92 -18.26 7.67
C ASN A 102 -36.58 -19.60 7.32
N ARG A 103 -35.85 -20.54 6.69
CA ARG A 103 -36.36 -21.89 6.43
C ARG A 103 -36.31 -22.80 7.67
N ASN A 104 -35.36 -22.53 8.57
CA ASN A 104 -35.18 -23.28 9.81
C ASN A 104 -35.98 -22.73 10.99
N ASN A 105 -36.79 -21.69 10.78
CA ASN A 105 -37.63 -21.06 11.79
C ASN A 105 -39.10 -21.22 11.44
#